data_AF-A0A3D5C2L5-F1
#
_entry.id   AF-A0A3D5C2L5-F1
#
_cell.length_a   1.000
_cell.length_b   1.000
_cell.length_c   1.000
_cell.angle_alpha   90.00
_cell.angle_beta   90.00
_cell.angle_gamma   90.00
#
_symmetry.space_group_name_H-M   'P 1'
#
loop_
_entity.id
_entity.type
_entity.pdbx_description
1 polymer ?
#
loop_
_entity_poly.entity_id
_entity_poly.type
_entity_poly.pdbx_seq_one_letter_code
_entity_poly.pdbx_strand_id
1 'polypeptide(L)' 'MYPNELRYTREHEWVRVEGRIATVGITHYAQEELGDVVYVELPVAGEALAAGAEFGTVESV' A
#
# COMPACT_ATOMS: atom_id res chain seq x y z
N MET A 1 16.27 5.65 2.67
CA MET A 1 15.77 7.01 2.97
C MET A 1 14.27 7.00 2.71
N TYR A 2 13.45 7.49 3.65
CA TYR A 2 12.00 7.54 3.50
C TYR A 2 11.57 8.94 3.00
N PRO A 3 10.76 9.04 1.93
CA PRO A 3 10.23 10.33 1.49
C PRO A 3 9.39 11.03 2.58
N ASN A 4 9.70 12.31 2.84
CA ASN A 4 9.01 13.10 3.88
C ASN A 4 7.55 13.46 3.54
N GLU A 5 7.19 13.36 2.26
CA GLU A 5 5.84 13.64 1.74
C GLU A 5 4.84 12.49 1.97
N LEU A 6 5.32 11.37 2.52
CA LEU A 6 4.52 10.18 2.77
C LEU A 6 4.21 10.02 4.27
N ARG A 7 3.02 9.49 4.55
CA ARG A 7 2.64 8.97 5.86
C ARG A 7 2.80 7.45 5.84
N TYR A 8 3.18 6.86 6.95
CA TYR A 8 3.51 5.43 7.02
C TYR A 8 2.69 4.71 8.07
N THR A 9 2.42 3.43 7.82
CA THR A 9 1.80 2.50 8.78
C THR A 9 2.87 1.61 9.43
N ARG A 10 2.50 0.89 10.50
CA ARG A 10 3.42 -0.10 11.12
C ARG A 10 3.52 -1.36 10.28
N GLU A 11 2.55 -1.54 9.40
CA GLU A 11 2.34 -2.64 8.46
C GLU A 11 3.14 -2.43 7.16
N HIS A 12 4.09 -1.48 7.16
CA HIS A 12 4.99 -1.20 6.04
C HIS A 12 4.30 -0.69 4.76
N GLU A 13 3.22 0.06 4.93
CA GLU A 13 2.53 0.76 3.85
C GLU A 13 2.78 2.27 3.94
N TRP A 14 2.51 2.97 2.86
CA TRP A 14 2.55 4.42 2.81
C TRP A 14 1.30 5.01 2.15
N VAL A 15 1.02 6.26 2.52
CA VAL A 15 -0.04 7.08 1.92
C VAL A 15 0.53 8.45 1.54
N ARG A 16 0.35 8.85 0.28
CA ARG A 16 0.55 10.22 -0.20
C ARG A 16 -0.81 10.90 -0.34
N VAL A 17 -0.97 12.09 0.24
CA VAL A 17 -2.25 12.82 0.19
C VAL A 17 -2.09 14.09 -0.63
N GLU A 18 -2.91 14.21 -1.67
CA GLU A 18 -2.92 15.33 -2.62
C GLU A 18 -4.34 15.88 -2.71
N GLY A 19 -4.65 16.86 -1.85
CA GLY A 19 -5.99 17.44 -1.73
C GLY A 19 -7.01 16.43 -1.21
N ARG A 20 -7.89 15.94 -2.08
CA ARG A 20 -8.93 14.93 -1.75
C ARG A 20 -8.59 13.52 -2.26
N ILE A 21 -7.42 13.34 -2.86
CA ILE A 21 -6.97 12.05 -3.39
C ILE A 21 -5.85 11.53 -2.51
N ALA A 22 -5.95 10.26 -2.12
CA ALA A 22 -4.88 9.55 -1.44
C ALA A 22 -4.36 8.45 -2.38
N THR A 23 -3.05 8.40 -2.58
CA THR A 23 -2.36 7.28 -3.22
C THR A 23 -1.74 6.42 -2.14
N VAL A 24 -1.93 5.10 -2.22
CA VAL A 24 -1.41 4.13 -1.26
C VAL A 24 -0.45 3.16 -1.94
N GLY A 25 0.44 2.55 -1.17
CA GLY A 25 1.31 1.48 -1.64
C GLY A 25 2.14 0.87 -0.51
N ILE A 26 2.96 -0.13 -0.84
CA ILE A 26 3.90 -0.74 0.11
C ILE A 26 5.25 -0.03 0.10
N THR A 27 5.93 -0.02 1.25
CA THR A 27 7.26 0.60 1.39
C THR A 27 8.34 -0.19 0.65
N HIS A 28 9.50 0.45 0.43
CA HIS A 28 10.66 -0.24 -0.14
C HIS A 28 11.09 -1.45 0.72
N TYR A 29 11.03 -1.32 2.04
CA TYR A 29 11.31 -2.43 2.96
C TYR A 29 10.37 -3.61 2.71
N ALA A 30 9.05 -3.36 2.60
CA ALA A 30 8.08 -4.42 2.36
C ALA A 30 8.37 -5.21 1.08
N GLN A 31 8.73 -4.54 -0.02
CA GLN A 31 9.05 -5.26 -1.26
C GLN A 31 10.41 -5.97 -1.22
N GLU A 32 11.39 -5.50 -0.43
CA GLU A 32 12.65 -6.25 -0.23
C GLU A 32 12.39 -7.56 0.53
N GLU A 33 11.53 -7.52 1.55
CA GLU A 33 11.15 -8.71 2.32
C GLU A 33 10.28 -9.68 1.53
N LEU A 34 9.39 -9.17 0.65
CA LEU A 34 8.58 -10.01 -0.23
C LEU A 34 9.40 -10.63 -1.37
N GLY A 35 10.39 -9.94 -1.91
CA GLY A 35 11.12 -10.36 -3.10
C GLY A 35 10.32 -10.15 -4.38
N ASP A 36 10.38 -11.12 -5.29
CA ASP A 36 9.73 -11.01 -6.60
C ASP A 36 8.20 -11.13 -6.47
N VAL A 37 7.51 -10.00 -6.61
CA VAL A 37 6.03 -9.94 -6.63
C VAL A 37 5.50 -10.54 -7.92
N VAL A 38 4.62 -11.53 -7.80
CA VAL A 38 4.04 -12.26 -8.94
C VAL A 38 2.55 -12.00 -9.13
N TYR A 39 1.86 -11.56 -8.08
CA TYR A 39 0.43 -11.29 -8.12
C TYR A 39 0.04 -10.15 -7.18
N VAL A 40 -0.93 -9.35 -7.62
CA VAL A 40 -1.54 -8.28 -6.83
C VAL A 40 -3.04 -8.32 -7.04
N GLU A 41 -3.78 -8.51 -5.96
CA GLU A 41 -5.23 -8.38 -5.92
C GLU A 41 -5.59 -6.98 -5.44
N LEU A 42 -6.45 -6.30 -6.20
CA LEU A 42 -6.92 -4.94 -5.91
C LEU A 42 -8.44 -4.94 -5.72
N PRO A 43 -8.97 -4.02 -4.90
CA PRO A 43 -10.41 -3.90 -4.70
C PRO A 43 -11.09 -3.41 -5.97
N VAL A 44 -12.41 -3.58 -6.05
CA VAL A 44 -13.15 -3.10 -7.22
C VAL A 44 -13.24 -1.57 -7.17
N ALA A 45 -13.05 -0.92 -8.32
CA ALA A 45 -13.18 0.53 -8.41
C ALA A 45 -14.58 0.99 -7.95
N GLY A 46 -14.60 1.94 -7.00
CA GLY A 46 -15.84 2.45 -6.39
C GLY A 46 -16.25 1.74 -5.09
N GLU A 47 -15.53 0.69 -4.69
CA GLU A 47 -15.72 0.04 -3.40
C GLU A 47 -15.35 0.99 -2.24
N ALA A 48 -16.17 0.97 -1.19
CA ALA A 48 -15.91 1.76 0.02
C ALA A 48 -14.99 0.99 0.96
N LEU A 49 -13.82 1.55 1.26
CA LEU A 49 -12.85 0.97 2.18
C LEU A 49 -13.02 1.52 3.60
N ALA A 50 -12.77 0.67 4.60
CA ALA A 50 -12.74 1.06 6.01
C ALA A 50 -11.30 1.11 6.52
N ALA A 51 -11.00 2.03 7.44
CA ALA A 51 -9.66 2.15 8.02
C ALA A 51 -9.29 0.87 8.78
N GLY A 52 -8.13 0.30 8.44
CA GLY A 52 -7.62 -0.95 9.03
C GLY A 52 -8.29 -2.22 8.51
N ALA A 53 -9.25 -2.12 7.57
CA ALA A 53 -9.75 -3.28 6.87
C ALA A 53 -8.81 -3.66 5.72
N GLU A 54 -8.65 -4.96 5.51
CA GLU A 54 -7.97 -5.51 4.34
C GLU A 54 -8.77 -5.19 3.08
N PHE A 55 -8.09 -4.79 2.01
CA PHE A 55 -8.72 -4.42 0.73
C PHE A 55 -8.03 -5.04 -0.50
N GLY A 56 -6.95 -5.80 -0.30
CA GLY A 56 -6.17 -6.39 -1.38
C GLY A 56 -4.96 -7.15 -0.83
N THR A 57 -4.33 -7.92 -1.71
CA THR A 57 -3.26 -8.86 -1.38
C THR A 57 -2.09 -8.70 -2.35
N VAL A 58 -0.86 -8.82 -1.86
CA VAL A 58 0.36 -8.86 -2.67
C VAL A 58 1.02 -10.21 -2.42
N GLU A 59 1.25 -10.99 -3.47
CA GLU A 59 1.89 -12.31 -3.37
C GLU A 59 3.26 -12.31 -4.07
N SER A 60 4.20 -13.02 -3.46
CA SER A 60 5.55 -13.25 -3.97
C SER A 60 5.91 -14.75 -3.97
N VAL A 61 7.06 -15.09 -4.56
CA VAL A 61 7.58 -16.48 -4.69
C VAL A 61 8.48 -16.91 -3.54
#